data_AF-A0A183JVF4-F1
#
_entry.id   AF-A0A183JVF4-F1
#
_cell.length_a   1.000
_cell.length_b   1.000
_cell.length_c   1.000
_cell.angle_alpha   90.00
_cell.angle_beta   90.00
_cell.angle_gamma   90.00
#
_symmetry.space_group_name_H-M   'P 1'
#
loop_
_entity.id
_entity.type
_entity.pdbx_description
1 polymer ?
#
loop_
_entity_poly.entity_id
_entity_poly.type
_entity_poly.pdbx_seq_one_letter_code
_entity_poly.pdbx_strand_id
1 'polypeptide(L)' 'MNPPDIGAAHTDLPIDVNPQTKEEIIMAIRQIKSGKAAGPDNIPAEALK' A
#
# COMPACT_ATOMS: atom_id res chain seq x y z
N MET A 1 20.74 25.09 -23.15
CA MET A 1 20.95 24.05 -22.13
C MET A 1 19.59 23.45 -21.83
N ASN A 2 19.33 22.21 -22.25
CA ASN A 2 18.10 21.51 -21.89
C ASN A 2 18.29 20.85 -20.52
N PRO A 3 17.27 20.81 -19.65
CA PRO A 3 17.37 20.16 -18.36
C PRO A 3 17.61 18.65 -18.53
N PRO A 4 18.30 17.99 -17.58
CA PRO A 4 18.45 16.54 -17.61
C PRO A 4 17.07 15.92 -17.42
N ASP A 5 16.66 15.10 -18.39
CA ASP A 5 15.49 14.25 -18.27
C ASP A 5 15.80 13.16 -17.26
N ILE A 6 15.65 13.49 -15.96
CA ILE A 6 15.69 12.49 -14.90
C ILE A 6 14.37 11.74 -15.01
N GLY A 7 14.36 10.76 -15.90
CA GLY A 7 13.42 9.66 -15.85
C GLY A 7 13.64 8.99 -14.52
N ALA A 8 12.78 9.29 -13.55
CA ALA A 8 12.61 8.43 -12.41
C ALA A 8 12.36 7.05 -12.99
N ALA A 9 13.31 6.13 -12.81
CA ALA A 9 13.10 4.74 -13.15
C ALA A 9 11.85 4.33 -12.37
N HIS A 10 10.72 4.31 -13.06
CA HIS A 10 9.53 3.66 -12.55
C HIS A 10 10.02 2.24 -12.33
N THR A 11 10.28 1.91 -11.07
CA THR A 11 10.66 0.56 -10.68
C THR A 11 9.47 -0.30 -11.09
N ASP A 12 9.53 -0.83 -12.32
CA ASP A 12 8.69 -1.86 -12.89
C ASP A 12 9.01 -3.17 -12.16
N LEU A 13 8.93 -3.14 -10.83
CA LEU A 13 8.73 -4.33 -10.07
C LEU A 13 7.23 -4.59 -10.19
N PRO A 14 6.79 -5.58 -10.99
CA PRO A 14 5.43 -6.06 -10.86
C PRO A 14 5.33 -6.67 -9.47
N ILE A 15 4.95 -5.86 -8.49
CA ILE A 15 4.39 -6.37 -7.25
C ILE A 15 3.15 -7.10 -7.74
N ASP A 16 3.17 -8.43 -7.63
CA ASP A 16 2.02 -9.28 -7.91
C ASP A 16 0.93 -8.90 -6.92
N VAL A 17 0.19 -7.87 -7.28
CA VAL A 17 -1.01 -7.44 -6.61
C VAL A 17 -2.07 -8.43 -7.01
N ASN A 18 -2.13 -9.54 -6.28
CA ASN A 18 -3.26 -10.43 -6.40
C ASN A 18 -4.54 -9.58 -6.18
N PRO A 19 -5.69 -9.96 -6.76
CA PRO A 19 -6.94 -9.22 -6.58
C PRO A 19 -7.29 -8.98 -5.10
N GLN A 20 -6.97 -9.93 -4.21
CA GLN A 20 -7.15 -9.83 -2.76
C GLN A 20 -6.34 -8.66 -2.14
N THR A 21 -5.09 -8.41 -2.56
CA THR A 21 -4.25 -7.31 -2.10
C THR A 21 -4.80 -5.96 -2.55
N LYS A 22 -5.41 -5.90 -3.75
CA LYS A 22 -6.08 -4.69 -4.23
C LYS A 22 -7.34 -4.38 -3.41
N GLU A 23 -8.14 -5.40 -3.08
CA GLU A 23 -9.32 -5.26 -2.21
C GLU A 23 -8.92 -4.71 -0.83
N GLU A 24 -7.87 -5.28 -0.22
CA GLU A 24 -7.34 -4.88 1.09
C GLU A 24 -6.89 -3.41 1.09
N ILE A 25 -6.17 -2.98 0.05
CA ILE A 25 -5.73 -1.59 -0.12
C ILE A 25 -6.94 -0.64 -0.25
N ILE A 26 -7.96 -1.00 -1.05
CA ILE A 26 -9.17 -0.19 -1.21
C ILE A 26 -9.92 -0.07 0.11
N MET A 27 -10.02 -1.16 0.87
CA MET A 27 -10.65 -1.18 2.18
C MET A 27 -9.90 -0.30 3.19
N ALA A 28 -8.57 -0.40 3.23
CA ALA A 28 -7.73 0.44 4.09
C ALA A 28 -7.89 1.94 3.76
N ILE A 29 -7.88 2.30 2.47
CA ILE A 29 -8.11 3.70 2.02
C ILE A 29 -9.48 4.21 2.48
N ARG A 30 -10.53 3.38 2.40
CA ARG A 30 -11.87 3.74 2.89
C ARG A 30 -11.90 3.95 4.40
N GLN A 31 -11.23 3.07 5.16
CA GLN A 31 -11.13 3.18 6.62
C GLN A 31 -10.40 4.46 7.04
N ILE A 32 -9.27 4.77 6.41
CA ILE A 32 -8.50 6.01 6.66
C ILE A 32 -9.36 7.25 6.38
N LYS A 33 -10.06 7.29 5.23
CA LYS A 33 -10.97 8.40 4.90
C LYS A 33 -12.13 8.53 5.88
N SER A 34 -12.60 7.42 6.45
CA SER A 34 -13.66 7.41 7.48
C SER A 34 -13.16 7.68 8.90
N GLY A 35 -11.86 7.98 9.10
CA GLY A 35 -11.27 8.21 10.43
C GLY A 35 -11.25 6.94 11.32
N LYS A 36 -11.38 5.77 10.69
CA LYS A 36 -11.54 4.46 11.35
C LYS A 36 -10.29 3.59 11.19
N ALA A 37 -9.14 4.23 10.96
CA ALA A 37 -7.87 3.53 10.89
C ALA A 37 -7.51 3.03 12.28
N ALA A 38 -7.67 1.73 12.52
CA ALA A 38 -7.00 1.10 13.63
C ALA A 38 -5.50 1.11 13.30
N GLY A 39 -4.66 1.50 14.26
CA GLY A 39 -3.23 1.79 14.03
C GLY A 39 -2.47 0.62 13.38
N PRO A 40 -1.23 0.85 12.91
CA PRO A 40 -0.42 -0.14 12.18
C PRO A 40 -0.19 -1.46 12.93
N ASP A 41 -0.53 -1.54 14.22
CA ASP A 41 -0.31 -2.68 15.10
C ASP A 41 -1.51 -3.63 15.25
N ASN A 42 -2.49 -3.64 14.32
CA ASN A 42 -3.63 -4.59 14.36
C ASN A 42 -3.25 -6.05 14.04
N ILE A 43 -2.02 -6.46 14.33
CA ILE A 43 -1.65 -7.87 14.28
C ILE A 43 -2.44 -8.55 15.40
N PRO A 44 -3.35 -9.50 15.09
CA PRO A 44 -4.04 -10.25 16.14
C PRO A 44 -2.99 -10.86 17.04
N ALA A 45 -3.12 -10.72 18.36
CA ALA A 45 -2.17 -11.32 19.30
C ALA A 45 -2.04 -12.84 19.10
N GLU A 46 -3.03 -13.46 18.46
CA GLU A 46 -3.04 -14.86 18.01
C GLU A 46 -1.99 -15.19 16.93
N ALA A 47 -1.49 -14.19 16.19
CA ALA A 47 -0.44 -14.35 15.18
C ALA A 47 0.99 -14.33 15.77
N LEU A 48 1.14 -14.06 17.07
CA LEU A 48 2.42 -14.10 17.80
C LEU A 48 2.64 -15.46 18.51
N LYS A 49 2.25 -16.57 17.87
CA LYS A 49 2.44 -17.94 18.40
C LYS A 49 3.46 -18.73 17.60
#